data_AF-A0A1V8U765-F1
#
_entry.id   AF-A0A1V8U765-F1
#
_cell.length_a   1.000
_cell.length_b   1.000
_cell.length_c   1.000
_cell.angle_alpha   90.00
_cell.angle_beta   90.00
_cell.angle_gamma   90.00
#
_symmetry.space_group_name_H-M   'P 1'
#
loop_
_entity.id
_entity.type
_entity.pdbx_description
1 polymer ?
#
loop_
_entity_poly.entity_id
_entity_poly.type
_entity_poly.pdbx_seq_one_letter_code
_entity_poly.pdbx_strand_id
1 'polypeptide(L)'
;MPAVFGLCVANHVMLEITGYPHEYVTGKVRDKMYDGILAQLQGLEERLANADGAGKQGVRMRITSDDVGYLVEEVFRGRSVISGLASRLALARWRKPVGKWIDDRTPGQRIDELPLDALVCMTKDEMLEHEKLVLKGDRKPEDVYDQEVLDRVEARWREERGMKTRWQN
;
A
#
# COMPACT_ATOMS: atom_id res chain seq x y z
N MET A 1 -31.85 -0.09 14.10
CA MET A 1 -30.95 -1.12 13.53
C MET A 1 -31.61 -2.09 12.52
N PRO A 2 -32.88 -2.54 12.65
CA PRO A 2 -33.48 -3.53 11.71
C PRO A 2 -33.60 -3.06 10.26
N ALA A 3 -33.95 -1.78 10.03
CA ALA A 3 -34.11 -1.23 8.69
C ALA A 3 -32.81 -1.19 7.88
N VAL A 4 -31.67 -0.95 8.55
CA VAL A 4 -30.36 -0.91 7.90
C VAL A 4 -29.92 -2.30 7.47
N PHE A 5 -30.19 -3.33 8.28
CA PHE A 5 -29.91 -4.71 7.91
C PHE A 5 -30.70 -5.14 6.66
N GLY A 6 -32.01 -4.84 6.63
CA GLY A 6 -32.85 -5.15 5.47
C GLY A 6 -32.38 -4.46 4.19
N LEU A 7 -31.95 -3.20 4.28
CA LEU A 7 -31.38 -2.46 3.16
C LEU A 7 -30.08 -3.09 2.64
N CYS A 8 -29.17 -3.50 3.52
CA CYS A 8 -27.92 -4.16 3.12
C CYS A 8 -28.18 -5.49 2.40
N VAL A 9 -29.11 -6.31 2.91
CA VAL A 9 -29.48 -7.58 2.27
C VAL A 9 -30.14 -7.35 0.92
N ALA A 10 -31.04 -6.37 0.80
CA ALA A 10 -31.67 -6.02 -0.46
C ALA A 10 -30.64 -5.57 -1.51
N ASN A 11 -29.69 -4.70 -1.12
CA ASN A 11 -28.60 -4.28 -2.01
C ASN A 11 -27.74 -5.46 -2.46
N HIS A 12 -27.34 -6.35 -1.54
CA HIS A 12 -26.59 -7.55 -1.91
C HIS A 12 -27.31 -8.36 -2.98
N VAL A 13 -28.59 -8.68 -2.76
CA VAL A 13 -29.40 -9.49 -3.66
C VAL A 13 -29.56 -8.81 -5.03
N MET A 14 -29.79 -7.48 -5.06
CA MET A 14 -29.89 -6.74 -6.32
C MET A 14 -28.59 -6.78 -7.13
N LEU A 15 -27.45 -6.57 -6.47
CA LEU A 15 -26.14 -6.58 -7.13
C LEU A 15 -25.77 -7.99 -7.60
N GLU A 16 -26.07 -9.01 -6.81
CA GLU A 16 -25.89 -10.42 -7.17
C GLU A 16 -26.74 -10.82 -8.39
N ILE A 17 -28.04 -10.51 -8.40
CA ILE A 17 -28.95 -10.86 -9.51
C ILE A 17 -28.54 -10.16 -10.81
N THR A 18 -28.07 -8.92 -10.72
CA THR A 18 -27.69 -8.13 -11.89
C THR A 18 -26.29 -8.43 -12.40
N GLY A 19 -25.52 -9.27 -11.69
CA GLY A 19 -24.11 -9.52 -11.99
C GLY A 19 -23.23 -8.27 -11.81
N TYR A 20 -23.69 -7.28 -11.05
CA TYR A 20 -22.92 -6.06 -10.81
C TYR A 20 -21.80 -6.37 -9.79
N PRO A 21 -20.54 -5.98 -10.06
CA PRO A 21 -19.43 -6.25 -9.14
C PRO A 21 -19.66 -5.58 -7.79
N HIS A 22 -19.65 -6.36 -6.71
CA HIS A 22 -19.91 -5.85 -5.35
C HIS A 22 -19.08 -6.59 -4.31
N GLU A 23 -17.82 -6.18 -4.15
CA GLU A 23 -16.97 -6.69 -3.07
C GLU A 23 -17.21 -5.92 -1.77
N TYR A 24 -17.36 -6.67 -0.68
CA TYR A 24 -17.52 -6.08 0.64
C TYR A 24 -16.17 -5.61 1.19
N VAL A 25 -16.01 -4.30 1.30
CA VAL A 25 -14.89 -3.72 2.04
C VAL A 25 -15.15 -3.92 3.54
N THR A 26 -14.28 -4.68 4.20
CA THR A 26 -14.43 -5.04 5.62
C THR A 26 -14.14 -3.89 6.59
N GLY A 27 -13.62 -2.75 6.10
CA GLY A 27 -13.11 -1.66 6.92
C GLY A 27 -14.13 -0.56 7.20
N LYS A 28 -14.57 -0.44 8.45
CA LYS A 28 -15.15 0.80 8.98
C LYS A 28 -13.98 1.66 9.49
N VAL A 29 -13.75 2.83 8.87
CA VAL A 29 -12.84 3.93 9.28
C VAL A 29 -11.89 3.57 10.43
N ARG A 30 -10.72 3.01 10.08
CA ARG A 30 -9.73 2.48 11.02
C ARG A 30 -8.59 3.47 11.25
N ASP A 31 -8.90 4.72 11.59
CA ASP A 31 -7.93 5.84 11.62
C ASP A 31 -6.65 5.51 12.40
N LYS A 32 -6.79 4.95 13.61
CA LYS A 32 -5.64 4.55 14.43
C LYS A 32 -4.77 3.47 13.78
N MET A 33 -5.37 2.59 12.99
CA MET A 33 -4.65 1.57 12.23
C MET A 33 -3.86 2.22 11.10
N TYR A 34 -4.47 3.16 10.36
CA TYR A 34 -3.81 3.87 9.27
C TYR A 34 -2.66 4.74 9.77
N ASP A 35 -2.85 5.48 10.86
CA ASP A 35 -1.78 6.24 11.52
C ASP A 35 -0.63 5.32 11.97
N GLY A 36 -0.97 4.13 12.50
CA GLY A 36 0.01 3.13 12.90
C GLY A 36 0.78 2.53 11.73
N ILE A 37 0.15 2.37 10.57
CA ILE A 37 0.80 1.93 9.32
C ILE A 37 1.67 3.06 8.75
N LEU A 38 1.17 4.30 8.75
CA LEU A 38 1.90 5.48 8.29
C LEU A 38 3.20 5.67 9.09
N ALA A 39 3.13 5.56 10.42
CA ALA A 39 4.31 5.63 11.28
C ALA A 39 5.31 4.50 11.01
N GLN A 40 4.84 3.29 10.69
CA GLN A 40 5.69 2.16 10.32
C GLN A 40 6.39 2.39 8.97
N LEU A 41 5.66 2.89 7.97
CA LEU A 41 6.19 3.24 6.66
C LEU A 41 7.25 4.35 6.78
N GLN A 42 7.00 5.37 7.61
CA GLN A 42 7.95 6.45 7.89
C GLN A 42 9.25 5.91 8.45
N GLY A 43 9.15 5.02 9.44
CA GLY A 43 10.32 4.38 10.02
C GLY A 43 11.06 3.47 9.02
N LEU A 44 10.36 2.86 8.06
CA LEU A 44 10.96 2.03 7.01
C LEU A 44 11.77 2.88 6.03
N GLU A 45 11.19 3.95 5.49
CA GLU A 45 11.87 4.84 4.55
C GLU A 45 13.07 5.55 5.20
N GLU A 46 12.99 5.93 6.48
CA GLU A 46 14.15 6.44 7.22
C GLU A 46 15.27 5.41 7.34
N ARG A 47 14.95 4.14 7.64
CA ARG A 47 15.94 3.06 7.69
C ARG A 47 16.55 2.79 6.31
N LEU A 48 15.77 2.92 5.25
CA LEU A 48 16.23 2.74 3.88
C LEU A 48 17.17 3.88 3.47
N ALA A 49 16.81 5.14 3.72
CA ALA A 49 17.65 6.30 3.47
C ALA A 49 18.99 6.24 4.23
N ASN A 50 18.96 5.71 5.46
CA ASN A 50 20.17 5.48 6.24
C ASN A 50 21.07 4.40 5.63
N ALA A 51 20.49 3.33 5.10
CA ALA A 51 21.22 2.22 4.47
C ALA A 51 21.81 2.61 3.11
N ASP A 52 21.10 3.44 2.34
CA ASP A 52 21.51 3.93 1.02
C ASP A 52 22.55 5.08 1.10
N GLY A 53 22.91 5.50 2.31
CA GLY A 53 23.87 6.60 2.53
C GLY A 53 23.31 8.00 2.25
N ALA A 54 22.03 8.12 1.91
CA ALA A 54 21.33 9.38 1.61
C ALA A 54 21.11 10.27 2.86
N GLY A 55 21.39 9.74 4.06
CA GLY A 55 21.69 10.53 5.25
C GLY A 55 20.88 10.15 6.49
N LYS A 56 21.47 10.45 7.67
CA LYS A 56 21.19 9.76 8.94
C LYS A 56 19.82 10.02 9.63
N GLN A 57 19.02 11.04 9.24
CA GLN A 57 17.86 11.45 10.06
C GLN A 57 16.85 12.41 9.38
N GLY A 58 15.54 12.24 9.63
CA GLY A 58 14.54 13.27 9.31
C GLY A 58 14.15 13.38 7.83
N VAL A 59 14.22 12.27 7.10
CA VAL A 59 13.51 12.12 5.82
C VAL A 59 12.01 12.16 6.13
N ARG A 60 11.20 12.84 5.33
CA ARG A 60 9.74 12.87 5.48
C ARG A 60 9.10 12.45 4.17
N MET A 61 8.02 11.68 4.22
CA MET A 61 7.24 11.38 3.02
C MET A 61 6.04 12.31 2.88
N ARG A 62 5.57 12.49 1.65
CA ARG A 62 4.32 13.20 1.33
C ARG A 62 3.13 12.24 1.27
N ILE A 63 2.98 11.39 2.29
CA ILE A 63 1.89 10.43 2.41
C ILE A 63 1.10 10.76 3.67
N THR A 64 -0.22 10.77 3.54
CA THR A 64 -1.16 11.06 4.63
C THR A 64 -1.82 9.77 5.14
N SER A 65 -2.53 9.86 6.27
CA SER A 65 -3.29 8.73 6.81
C SER A 65 -4.42 8.31 5.85
N ASP A 66 -5.01 9.27 5.14
CA ASP A 66 -6.04 9.02 4.13
C ASP A 66 -5.48 8.23 2.94
N ASP A 67 -4.27 8.56 2.47
CA ASP A 67 -3.59 7.82 1.41
C ASP A 67 -3.34 6.36 1.84
N VAL A 68 -2.96 6.15 3.10
CA VAL A 68 -2.79 4.81 3.67
C VAL A 68 -4.11 4.06 3.70
N GLY A 69 -5.19 4.71 4.13
CA GLY A 69 -6.54 4.15 4.10
C GLY A 69 -6.96 3.74 2.69
N TYR A 70 -6.73 4.61 1.71
CA TYR A 70 -7.01 4.34 0.30
C TYR A 70 -6.24 3.12 -0.22
N LEU A 71 -4.92 3.08 0.00
CA LEU A 71 -4.10 1.96 -0.44
C LEU A 71 -4.56 0.65 0.20
N VAL A 72 -4.75 0.65 1.52
CA VAL A 72 -5.09 -0.56 2.25
C VAL A 72 -6.48 -1.06 1.87
N GLU A 73 -7.49 -0.21 1.87
CA GLU A 73 -8.89 -0.62 1.71
C GLU A 73 -9.32 -0.71 0.25
N GLU A 74 -8.98 0.27 -0.59
CA GLU A 74 -9.48 0.33 -1.97
C GLU A 74 -8.56 -0.44 -2.93
N VAL A 75 -7.25 -0.20 -2.87
CA VAL A 75 -6.30 -0.83 -3.80
C VAL A 75 -6.02 -2.29 -3.43
N PHE A 76 -5.73 -2.54 -2.15
CA PHE A 76 -5.35 -3.88 -1.66
C PHE A 76 -6.46 -4.62 -0.91
N ARG A 77 -7.67 -4.04 -0.83
CA ARG A 77 -8.87 -4.72 -0.32
C ARG A 77 -8.71 -5.30 1.09
N GLY A 78 -8.02 -4.56 1.95
CA GLY A 78 -7.77 -4.88 3.35
C GLY A 78 -6.90 -6.11 3.57
N ARG A 79 -6.10 -6.52 2.58
CA ARG A 79 -5.32 -7.77 2.63
C ARG A 79 -3.89 -7.57 2.13
N SER A 80 -2.98 -8.42 2.63
CA SER A 80 -1.65 -8.58 2.06
C SER A 80 -1.76 -9.06 0.62
N VAL A 81 -1.02 -8.43 -0.29
CA VAL A 81 -0.90 -8.87 -1.68
C VAL A 81 -0.13 -10.19 -1.80
N ILE A 82 0.72 -10.50 -0.82
CA ILE A 82 1.54 -11.72 -0.80
C ILE A 82 0.68 -12.88 -0.29
N SER A 83 0.30 -12.86 0.99
CA SER A 83 -0.40 -13.98 1.65
C SER A 83 -1.92 -13.91 1.65
N GLY A 84 -2.52 -12.76 1.34
CA GLY A 84 -3.97 -12.55 1.46
C GLY A 84 -4.48 -12.38 2.90
N LEU A 85 -3.58 -12.39 3.89
CA LEU A 85 -3.93 -12.17 5.30
C LEU A 85 -4.36 -10.72 5.54
N ALA A 86 -5.37 -10.53 6.41
CA ALA A 86 -5.91 -9.22 6.75
C ALA A 86 -5.39 -8.65 8.09
N SER A 87 -4.53 -9.41 8.78
CA SER A 87 -4.00 -9.05 10.10
C SER A 87 -2.59 -8.47 9.98
N ARG A 88 -2.26 -7.55 10.90
CA ARG A 88 -0.93 -6.90 11.00
C ARG A 88 -0.44 -6.34 9.66
N LEU A 89 -1.31 -5.63 8.94
CA LEU A 89 -0.95 -5.01 7.66
C LEU A 89 0.11 -3.92 7.84
N ALA A 90 0.94 -3.78 6.82
CA ALA A 90 1.98 -2.76 6.67
C ALA A 90 2.09 -2.40 5.19
N LEU A 91 2.51 -1.16 4.92
CA LEU A 91 2.88 -0.70 3.58
C LEU A 91 4.40 -0.68 3.47
N ALA A 92 4.91 -1.11 2.33
CA ALA A 92 6.32 -1.02 1.99
C ALA A 92 6.49 -0.67 0.53
N ARG A 93 7.58 0.02 0.21
CA ARG A 93 8.02 0.20 -1.18
C ARG A 93 8.26 -1.18 -1.80
N TRP A 94 7.75 -1.40 -3.01
CA TRP A 94 7.82 -2.69 -3.70
C TRP A 94 9.22 -2.97 -4.27
N ARG A 95 9.92 -1.93 -4.69
CA ARG A 95 11.27 -2.03 -5.28
C ARG A 95 12.21 -1.07 -4.60
N LYS A 96 13.47 -1.45 -4.47
CA LYS A 96 14.55 -0.56 -4.03
C LYS A 96 14.58 0.69 -4.93
N PRO A 97 14.59 1.91 -4.37
CA PRO A 97 14.69 3.12 -5.16
C PRO A 97 16.06 3.18 -5.85
N VAL A 98 16.10 3.79 -7.03
CA VAL A 98 17.32 3.90 -7.85
C VAL A 98 17.62 5.37 -8.11
N GLY A 99 18.88 5.77 -7.93
CA GLY A 99 19.31 7.14 -8.17
C GLY A 99 18.96 8.08 -7.01
N LYS A 100 18.71 9.36 -7.30
CA LYS A 100 18.33 10.35 -6.28
C LYS A 100 16.81 10.32 -6.08
N TRP A 101 16.38 9.75 -4.97
CA TRP A 101 14.96 9.60 -4.58
C TRP A 101 14.56 10.47 -3.38
N ILE A 102 15.53 11.19 -2.80
CA ILE A 102 15.32 12.18 -1.74
C ILE A 102 15.52 13.58 -2.31
N ASP A 103 14.48 14.40 -2.21
CA ASP A 103 14.50 15.83 -2.48
C ASP A 103 15.05 16.58 -1.25
N ASP A 104 16.21 17.20 -1.42
CA ASP A 104 16.94 18.00 -0.45
C ASP A 104 17.06 19.48 -0.88
N ARG A 105 16.26 19.91 -1.87
CA ARG A 105 16.33 21.27 -2.44
C ARG A 105 16.00 22.36 -1.42
N THR A 106 15.17 22.05 -0.43
CA THR A 106 14.81 22.98 0.66
C THR A 106 15.76 22.76 1.84
N PRO A 107 16.57 23.76 2.23
CA PRO A 107 17.51 23.61 3.34
C PRO A 107 16.83 23.11 4.62
N GLY A 108 17.37 22.02 5.18
CA GLY A 108 16.84 21.40 6.41
C GLY A 108 15.61 20.51 6.21
N GLN A 109 15.11 20.33 4.98
CA GLN A 109 14.05 19.39 4.67
C GLN A 109 14.56 18.33 3.69
N ARG A 110 14.38 17.07 4.08
CA ARG A 110 14.61 15.92 3.20
C ARG A 110 13.27 15.26 2.96
N ILE A 111 12.85 15.20 1.70
CA ILE A 111 11.54 14.70 1.32
C ILE A 111 11.74 13.48 0.43
N ASP A 112 11.13 12.37 0.82
CA ASP A 112 11.02 11.19 -0.03
C ASP A 112 9.91 11.42 -1.06
N GLU A 113 10.24 11.28 -2.34
CA GLU A 113 9.30 11.39 -3.46
C GLU A 113 8.46 10.12 -3.68
N LEU A 114 8.42 9.22 -2.69
CA LEU A 114 7.65 7.97 -2.68
C LEU A 114 6.27 8.11 -3.33
N PRO A 115 6.09 7.58 -4.56
CA PRO A 115 4.80 7.61 -5.21
C PRO A 115 3.92 6.49 -4.66
N LEU A 116 2.60 6.73 -4.61
CA LEU A 116 1.65 5.76 -4.06
C LEU A 116 1.67 4.42 -4.81
N ASP A 117 1.92 4.42 -6.12
CA ASP A 117 1.98 3.21 -6.94
C ASP A 117 3.29 2.43 -6.84
N ALA A 118 4.26 2.93 -6.07
CA ALA A 118 5.44 2.15 -5.67
C ALA A 118 5.21 1.36 -4.38
N LEU A 119 4.08 1.52 -3.70
CA LEU A 119 3.79 0.82 -2.45
C LEU A 119 3.07 -0.51 -2.68
N VAL A 120 3.19 -1.41 -1.72
CA VAL A 120 2.38 -2.62 -1.65
C VAL A 120 1.93 -2.87 -0.22
N CYS A 121 0.72 -3.40 -0.06
CA CYS A 121 0.22 -3.86 1.22
C CYS A 121 0.65 -5.31 1.47
N MET A 122 1.26 -5.54 2.62
CA MET A 122 1.72 -6.85 3.06
C MET A 122 1.56 -7.00 4.58
N THR A 123 1.79 -8.18 5.14
CA THR A 123 1.86 -8.30 6.60
C THR A 123 3.17 -7.74 7.13
N LYS A 124 3.21 -7.37 8.41
CA LYS A 124 4.42 -6.85 9.05
C LYS A 124 5.59 -7.84 8.97
N ASP A 125 5.32 -9.13 9.07
CA ASP A 125 6.37 -10.15 9.03
C ASP A 125 6.93 -10.29 7.60
N GLU A 126 6.06 -10.26 6.58
CA GLU A 126 6.45 -10.18 5.15
C GLU A 126 7.24 -8.91 4.84
N MET A 127 6.85 -7.77 5.42
CA MET A 127 7.56 -6.49 5.26
C MET A 127 8.98 -6.55 5.80
N LEU A 128 9.22 -7.24 6.92
CA LEU A 128 10.56 -7.39 7.46
C LEU A 128 11.46 -8.25 6.56
N GLU A 129 10.89 -9.25 5.90
CA GLU A 129 11.60 -10.08 4.94
C GLU A 129 11.87 -9.31 3.63
N HIS A 130 10.87 -8.59 3.13
CA HIS A 130 10.99 -7.71 1.96
C HIS A 130 12.05 -6.63 2.17
N GLU A 131 12.07 -5.99 3.34
CA GLU A 131 13.08 -4.99 3.70
C GLU A 131 14.50 -5.57 3.62
N LYS A 132 14.70 -6.80 4.10
CA LYS A 132 16.01 -7.45 4.11
C LYS A 132 16.46 -7.89 2.71
N LEU A 133 15.58 -8.54 1.95
CA LEU A 133 15.95 -9.18 0.69
C LEU A 133 15.96 -8.20 -0.48
N VAL A 134 15.00 -7.28 -0.53
CA VAL A 134 14.77 -6.39 -1.67
C VAL A 134 15.27 -4.97 -1.40
N LEU A 135 14.83 -4.33 -0.31
CA LEU A 135 15.11 -2.91 -0.10
C LEU A 135 16.55 -2.66 0.36
N LYS A 136 17.04 -3.44 1.32
CA LYS A 136 18.44 -3.40 1.79
C LYS A 136 19.34 -4.36 1.03
N GLY A 137 18.78 -5.44 0.50
CA GLY A 137 19.50 -6.36 -0.36
C GLY A 137 19.64 -5.85 -1.80
N ASP A 138 20.09 -6.74 -2.67
CA ASP A 138 20.29 -6.47 -4.10
C ASP A 138 19.37 -7.32 -4.99
N ARG A 139 18.43 -8.05 -4.39
CA ARG A 139 17.46 -8.87 -5.13
C ARG A 139 16.31 -8.01 -5.62
N LYS A 140 15.78 -8.34 -6.79
CA LYS A 140 14.54 -7.74 -7.27
C LYS A 140 13.34 -8.54 -6.73
N PRO A 141 12.13 -7.95 -6.65
CA PRO A 141 10.93 -8.69 -6.27
C PRO A 141 10.70 -9.95 -7.09
N GLU A 142 11.06 -9.94 -8.38
CA GLU A 142 10.94 -11.09 -9.29
C GLU A 142 11.85 -12.26 -8.91
N ASP A 143 12.93 -11.99 -8.18
CA ASP A 143 13.79 -13.06 -7.67
C ASP A 143 13.20 -13.65 -6.37
N VAL A 144 12.43 -12.86 -5.62
CA VAL A 144 11.99 -13.18 -4.25
C VAL A 144 10.61 -13.82 -4.20
N TYR A 145 9.69 -13.39 -5.07
CA TYR A 145 8.29 -13.82 -5.06
C TYR A 145 7.92 -14.60 -6.31
N ASP A 146 7.00 -15.53 -6.14
CA ASP A 146 6.44 -16.33 -7.24
C ASP A 146 5.65 -15.46 -8.23
N GLN A 147 5.53 -15.94 -9.46
CA GLN A 147 4.83 -15.25 -10.55
C GLN A 147 3.39 -14.86 -10.17
N GLU A 148 2.68 -15.69 -9.41
CA GLU A 148 1.32 -15.38 -8.96
C GLU A 148 1.24 -14.09 -8.13
N VAL A 149 2.23 -13.86 -7.26
CA VAL A 149 2.30 -12.64 -6.44
C VAL A 149 2.61 -11.43 -7.32
N LEU A 150 3.55 -11.57 -8.26
CA LEU A 150 3.91 -10.51 -9.21
C LEU A 150 2.69 -10.10 -10.06
N ASP A 151 1.97 -11.08 -10.59
CA ASP A 151 0.78 -10.88 -11.39
C ASP A 151 -0.34 -10.23 -10.57
N ARG A 152 -0.48 -10.61 -9.30
CA ARG A 152 -1.46 -10.01 -8.40
C ARG A 152 -1.14 -8.55 -8.09
N VAL A 153 0.12 -8.22 -7.81
CA VAL A 153 0.57 -6.83 -7.62
C VAL A 153 0.27 -5.99 -8.86
N GLU A 154 0.66 -6.48 -10.04
CA GLU A 154 0.43 -5.77 -11.29
C GLU A 154 -1.06 -5.64 -11.62
N ALA A 155 -1.87 -6.65 -11.31
CA ALA A 155 -3.32 -6.59 -11.49
C ALA A 155 -3.95 -5.48 -10.64
N ARG A 156 -3.54 -5.31 -9.37
CA ARG A 156 -4.02 -4.20 -8.51
C ARG A 156 -3.67 -2.84 -9.10
N TRP A 157 -2.44 -2.66 -9.54
CA TRP A 157 -2.02 -1.38 -10.12
C TRP A 157 -2.62 -1.11 -11.49
N ARG A 158 -2.88 -2.15 -12.28
CA ARG A 158 -3.60 -2.02 -13.56
C ARG A 158 -5.05 -1.58 -13.36
N GLU A 159 -5.74 -2.18 -12.39
CA GLU A 159 -7.09 -1.80 -12.00
C GLU A 159 -7.13 -0.31 -11.61
N GLU A 160 -6.21 0.11 -10.74
CA GLU A 160 -6.09 1.49 -10.27
C GLU A 160 -5.81 2.49 -11.40
N ARG A 161 -4.85 2.18 -12.29
CA ARG A 161 -4.53 3.02 -13.46
C ARG A 161 -5.70 3.12 -14.44
N GLY A 162 -6.44 2.02 -14.62
CA GLY A 162 -7.65 1.98 -15.43
C GLY A 162 -8.75 2.88 -14.85
N MET A 163 -8.95 2.87 -13.53
CA MET A 163 -9.88 3.78 -12.86
C MET A 163 -9.47 5.24 -13.07
N LYS A 164 -8.22 5.63 -12.77
CA LYS A 164 -7.75 7.02 -12.96
C LYS A 164 -8.03 7.57 -14.36
N THR A 165 -7.84 6.75 -15.39
CA THR A 165 -8.09 7.12 -16.79
C THR A 165 -9.58 7.37 -17.07
N ARG A 166 -10.47 6.61 -16.43
CA ARG A 166 -11.93 6.73 -16.61
C ARG A 166 -12.53 7.98 -15.94
N TRP A 167 -11.93 8.46 -14.84
CA TRP A 167 -12.43 9.63 -14.10
C TRP A 167 -11.85 10.96 -14.59
N GLN A 168 -10.80 10.93 -15.43
CA GLN A 168 -10.21 12.14 -16.04
C GLN A 168 -10.86 12.57 -17.37
N ASN A 169 -11.73 11.73 -17.93
CA ASN A 169 -12.58 12.04 -19.11
C ASN A 169 -14.01 12.32 -18.67
#